data_AF-A0A075HXT0-F1
#
_entry.id   AF-A0A075HXT0-F1
#
_cell.length_a   1.000
_cell.length_b   1.000
_cell.length_c   1.000
_cell.angle_alpha   90.00
_cell.angle_beta   90.00
_cell.angle_gamma   90.00
#
_symmetry.space_group_name_H-M   'P 1'
#
loop_
_entity.id
_entity.type
_entity.pdbx_description
1 polymer ?
#
loop_
_entity_poly.entity_id
_entity_poly.type
_entity_poly.pdbx_seq_one_letter_code
_entity_poly.pdbx_strand_id
1 'polypeptide(L)' 'MSAKQSTITASGTSKIAVAALALVFVFGLFVVGFDQGHIFSLVMGEQAFDEMFIHELTHDMRHAAGFPCH' A
#
# COMPACT_ATOMS: atom_id res chain seq x y z
N MET A 1 -11.27 45.30 -28.76
CA MET A 1 -11.74 44.22 -27.87
C MET A 1 -10.50 43.53 -27.31
N SER A 2 -10.25 43.59 -26.00
CA SER A 2 -9.05 43.02 -25.38
C SER A 2 -9.31 41.56 -25.03
N ALA A 3 -8.62 40.63 -25.70
CA ALA A 3 -8.74 39.21 -25.43
C ALA A 3 -8.08 38.88 -24.09
N LYS A 4 -8.87 38.51 -23.08
CA LYS A 4 -8.36 37.93 -21.83
C LYS A 4 -7.96 36.49 -22.11
N GLN A 5 -6.66 36.26 -22.30
CA GLN A 5 -6.09 34.92 -22.40
C GLN A 5 -6.07 34.28 -21.01
N SER A 6 -6.81 33.18 -20.84
CA SER A 6 -6.74 32.34 -19.64
C SER A 6 -5.67 31.28 -19.85
N THR A 7 -4.55 31.37 -19.14
CA THR A 7 -3.50 30.36 -19.18
C THR A 7 -3.98 29.12 -18.45
N ILE A 8 -4.30 28.06 -19.20
CA ILE A 8 -4.55 26.73 -18.62
C ILE A 8 -3.20 26.26 -18.04
N THR A 9 -3.08 26.31 -16.71
CA THR A 9 -1.91 25.76 -16.03
C THR A 9 -2.07 24.24 -16.00
N ALA A 10 -1.26 23.51 -16.77
CA ALA A 10 -1.26 22.06 -16.69
C ALA A 10 -0.82 21.65 -15.28
N SER A 11 -1.70 21.00 -14.53
CA SER A 11 -1.39 20.45 -13.22
C SER A 11 -0.34 19.35 -13.36
N GLY A 12 0.91 19.66 -13.03
CA GLY A 12 1.98 18.66 -12.98
C GLY A 12 1.71 17.60 -11.92
N THR A 13 2.37 16.45 -12.03
CA THR A 13 2.24 15.36 -11.05
C THR A 13 2.65 15.83 -9.65
N SER A 14 1.78 15.65 -8.66
CA SER A 14 2.05 16.08 -7.29
C SER A 14 3.16 15.24 -6.67
N LYS A 15 4.30 15.86 -6.37
CA LYS A 15 5.43 15.21 -5.67
C LYS A 15 5.03 14.69 -4.29
N ILE A 16 4.13 15.40 -3.60
CA ILE A 16 3.60 15.00 -2.30
C ILE A 16 2.78 13.72 -2.43
N ALA A 17 1.93 13.62 -3.46
CA ALA A 17 1.14 12.42 -3.71
C ALA A 17 2.04 11.21 -3.99
N VAL A 18 3.10 11.39 -4.80
CA VAL A 18 4.08 10.33 -5.08
C VAL A 18 4.80 9.89 -3.79
N ALA A 19 5.25 10.83 -2.96
CA ALA A 19 5.89 10.51 -1.69
C ALA A 19 4.96 9.75 -0.73
N ALA A 20 3.70 10.18 -0.62
CA ALA A 20 2.70 9.50 0.20
C ALA A 20 2.44 8.07 -0.27
N LEU A 21 2.28 7.86 -1.59
CA LEU A 21 2.09 6.53 -2.16
C LEU A 21 3.31 5.63 -1.94
N ALA A 22 4.52 6.17 -2.08
CA ALA A 22 5.75 5.43 -1.81
C ALA A 22 5.83 5.00 -0.34
N LEU A 23 5.47 5.86 0.60
CA LEU A 23 5.43 5.53 2.03
C LEU A 23 4.41 4.43 2.33
N VAL A 24 3.19 4.53 1.79
CA VAL A 24 2.15 3.49 1.96
C VAL A 24 2.63 2.16 1.39
N PHE A 25 3.28 2.17 0.22
CA PHE A 25 3.80 0.97 -0.41
C PHE A 25 4.89 0.31 0.43
N VAL A 26 5.90 1.08 0.88
CA VAL A 26 7.00 0.56 1.72
C VAL A 26 6.46 0.04 3.05
N PHE A 27 5.53 0.77 3.67
CA PHE A 27 4.89 0.33 4.91
C PHE A 27 4.09 -0.96 4.71
N GLY A 28 3.34 -1.08 3.60
CA GLY A 28 2.64 -2.32 3.25
C GLY A 28 3.58 -3.52 3.09
N LEU A 29 4.72 -3.34 2.42
CA LEU A 29 5.75 -4.38 2.31
C LEU A 29 6.34 -4.76 3.67
N PHE A 30 6.55 -3.79 4.56
CA PHE A 30 6.99 -4.05 5.93
C PHE A 30 5.97 -4.91 6.67
N VAL A 31 4.68 -4.55 6.63
CA VAL A 31 3.62 -5.30 7.31
C VAL A 31 3.52 -6.74 6.80
N VAL A 32 3.60 -6.96 5.50
CA VAL A 32 3.46 -8.31 4.91
C VAL A 32 4.71 -9.18 5.13
N GLY A 33 5.90 -8.58 5.03
CA GLY A 33 7.16 -9.33 5.00
C GLY A 33 7.93 -9.38 6.32
N PHE A 34 7.76 -8.40 7.20
CA PHE A 34 8.62 -8.21 8.38
C PHE A 34 7.87 -8.10 9.70
N ASP A 35 6.63 -7.61 9.71
CA ASP A 35 5.89 -7.35 10.96
C ASP A 35 5.54 -8.63 11.74
N GLN A 36 5.43 -9.79 11.09
CA GLN A 36 5.14 -11.08 11.74
C GLN A 36 3.92 -11.06 12.68
N GLY A 37 2.93 -10.22 12.39
CA GLY A 37 1.72 -10.11 13.21
C GLY A 37 1.85 -9.18 14.43
N HIS A 38 2.98 -8.49 14.65
CA HIS A 38 3.15 -7.60 15.80
C HIS A 38 2.11 -6.46 15.81
N ILE A 39 1.88 -5.78 14.68
CA ILE A 39 0.85 -4.72 14.60
C ILE A 39 -0.54 -5.32 14.80
N PHE A 40 -0.82 -6.47 14.19
CA PHE A 40 -2.14 -7.09 14.23
C PHE A 40 -2.46 -7.79 15.57
N SER A 41 -1.43 -8.11 16.37
CA SER A 41 -1.56 -8.67 17.72
C SER A 41 -2.31 -7.75 18.69
N LEU A 42 -2.35 -6.44 18.41
CA LEU A 42 -3.15 -5.47 19.18
C LEU A 42 -4.66 -5.76 19.09
N VAL A 43 -5.10 -6.51 18.06
CA VAL A 43 -6.50 -6.87 17.82
C VAL A 43 -6.74 -8.36 18.04
N MET A 44 -5.86 -9.23 17.52
CA MET A 44 -6.03 -10.69 17.54
C MET A 44 -5.24 -11.41 18.65
N GLY A 45 -4.44 -10.68 19.44
CA GLY A 45 -3.61 -11.27 20.49
C GLY A 45 -2.54 -12.20 19.92
N GLU A 46 -2.25 -13.30 20.64
CA GLU A 46 -1.19 -14.25 20.25
C GLU A 46 -1.45 -14.93 18.90
N GLN A 47 -2.72 -15.10 18.50
CA GLN A 47 -3.08 -15.72 17.23
C GLN A 47 -2.52 -14.96 16.01
N ALA A 48 -2.24 -13.65 16.16
CA ALA A 48 -1.65 -12.87 15.07
C ALA A 48 -0.26 -13.37 14.64
N PHE A 49 0.51 -13.94 15.57
CA PHE A 49 1.85 -14.46 15.31
C PHE A 49 1.82 -15.85 14.69
N ASP A 50 0.88 -16.70 15.11
CA ASP A 50 0.77 -18.08 14.63
C ASP A 50 0.12 -18.15 13.25
N GLU A 51 -0.99 -17.44 13.06
CA GLU A 51 -1.78 -17.49 11.84
C GLU A 51 -1.20 -16.61 10.73
N MET A 52 -0.36 -15.63 11.08
CA MET A 52 0.25 -14.70 10.14
C MET A 52 -0.77 -14.13 9.13
N PHE A 53 -1.99 -13.83 9.61
CA PHE A 53 -3.17 -13.65 8.76
C PHE A 53 -2.96 -12.69 7.59
N ILE A 54 -2.27 -11.56 7.81
CA ILE A 54 -2.01 -10.57 6.75
C ILE A 54 -1.04 -11.09 5.69
N HIS A 55 -0.09 -11.94 6.07
CA HIS A 55 0.84 -12.62 5.16
C HIS A 55 0.09 -13.60 4.26
N GLU A 56 -0.70 -14.49 4.87
CA GLU A 56 -1.48 -15.51 4.15
C GLU A 56 -2.55 -14.88 3.25
N LEU A 57 -3.27 -13.87 3.74
CA LEU A 57 -4.22 -13.10 2.93
C LEU A 57 -3.54 -12.46 1.71
N THR A 58 -2.32 -11.94 1.88
CA THR A 58 -1.57 -11.35 0.76
C THR A 58 -1.08 -12.43 -0.22
N HIS A 59 -0.71 -13.61 0.29
CA HIS A 59 -0.45 -14.79 -0.52
C HIS A 59 -1.67 -15.19 -1.36
N ASP A 60 -2.86 -15.23 -0.77
CA ASP A 60 -4.12 -15.52 -1.47
C ASP A 60 -4.48 -14.46 -2.52
N MET A 61 -4.34 -13.17 -2.20
CA MET A 61 -4.57 -12.11 -3.18
C MET A 61 -3.61 -12.20 -4.37
N ARG A 62 -2.35 -12.61 -4.12
CA ARG A 62 -1.37 -12.84 -5.18
C ARG A 62 -1.78 -14.02 -6.07
N HIS A 63 -2.29 -15.10 -5.49
CA HIS A 63 -2.89 -16.20 -6.25
C HIS A 63 -4.10 -15.77 -7.08
N ALA A 64 -5.01 -14.99 -6.49
CA ALA A 64 -6.19 -14.47 -7.18
C ALA A 64 -5.83 -13.53 -8.34
N ALA A 65 -4.71 -12.81 -8.23
CA ALA A 65 -4.14 -11.99 -9.29
C ALA A 65 -3.37 -12.81 -10.36
N GLY A 66 -3.30 -14.14 -10.23
CA GLY A 66 -2.65 -15.04 -11.19
C GLY A 66 -1.13 -15.02 -11.14
N PHE A 67 -0.52 -14.47 -10.07
CA PHE A 67 0.92 -14.53 -9.90
C PHE A 67 1.34 -15.89 -9.34
N PRO A 68 2.42 -16.49 -9.85
CA PRO A 68 2.91 -17.77 -9.34
C PRO A 68 3.40 -17.63 -7.89
N CYS A 69 3.28 -18.68 -7.10
CA CYS A 69 3.92 -18.82 -5.78
C CYS A 69 4.58 -20.21 -5.67
N HIS A 70 5.36 -20.44 -4.60
CA HIS A 70 6.19 -21.64 -4.43
C HIS A 70 5.39 -22.83 -3.87
#